data_AF-A0A9D6KE24-F1
#
_entry.id   AF-A0A9D6KE24-F1
#
_cell.length_a   1.000
_cell.length_b   1.000
_cell.length_c   1.000
_cell.angle_alpha   90.00
_cell.angle_beta   90.00
_cell.angle_gamma   90.00
#
_symmetry.space_group_name_H-M   'P 1'
#
loop_
_entity.id
_entity.type
_entity.pdbx_description
1 polymer ?
#
loop_
_entity_poly.entity_id
_entity_poly.type
_entity_poly.pdbx_seq_one_letter_code
_entity_poly.pdbx_strand_id
1 'polypeptide(L)'
;MSPSNATSASPPRRRPAVAVVLSSIFPGLGQLYNREKLKALLFGVAGVVTAFGPFSPVDVEIDLSDPTPGLHNVLVASLPFLVIALWSVIDAYRASKRP
;
A
#
# COMPACT_ATOMS: atom_id res chain seq x y z
N MET A 1 1.24 -52.62 -1.91
CA MET A 1 1.47 -51.28 -1.33
C MET A 1 1.36 -50.27 -2.46
N SER A 2 0.19 -49.64 -2.62
CA SER A 2 -0.01 -48.58 -3.62
C SER A 2 0.43 -47.24 -3.01
N PRO A 3 1.23 -46.42 -3.72
CA PRO A 3 1.59 -45.09 -3.24
C PRO A 3 0.34 -44.21 -3.23
N SER A 4 0.11 -43.56 -2.08
CA SER A 4 -0.92 -42.55 -1.89
C SER A 4 -0.61 -41.35 -2.78
N ASN A 5 -1.51 -41.07 -3.73
CA ASN A 5 -1.51 -39.81 -4.47
C ASN A 5 -1.70 -38.65 -3.48
N ALA A 6 -0.60 -38.07 -3.03
CA ALA A 6 -0.61 -36.81 -2.34
C ALA A 6 -1.10 -35.74 -3.33
N THR A 7 -2.39 -35.44 -3.27
CA THR A 7 -3.00 -34.31 -3.99
C THR A 7 -2.26 -33.06 -3.53
N SER A 8 -1.32 -32.58 -4.34
CA SER A 8 -0.66 -31.29 -4.14
C SER A 8 -1.70 -30.21 -4.34
N ALA A 9 -2.43 -29.88 -3.25
CA ALA A 9 -3.39 -28.80 -3.25
C ALA A 9 -2.64 -27.52 -3.63
N SER A 10 -2.82 -27.07 -4.87
CA SER A 10 -2.28 -25.78 -5.30
C SER A 10 -2.84 -24.70 -4.37
N PRO A 11 -2.00 -23.80 -3.86
CA PRO A 11 -2.47 -22.76 -2.96
C PRO A 11 -3.62 -21.98 -3.63
N PRO A 12 -4.68 -21.63 -2.87
CA PRO A 12 -5.84 -20.97 -3.44
C PRO A 12 -5.42 -19.70 -4.18
N ARG A 13 -5.87 -19.57 -5.42
CA ARG A 13 -5.58 -18.42 -6.28
C ARG A 13 -6.14 -17.16 -5.63
N ARG A 14 -5.25 -16.23 -5.30
CA ARG A 14 -5.62 -14.98 -4.64
C ARG A 14 -6.38 -14.06 -5.59
N ARG A 15 -7.33 -13.30 -5.05
CA ARG A 15 -8.18 -12.41 -5.84
C ARG A 15 -7.50 -11.06 -6.03
N PRO A 16 -7.21 -10.62 -7.27
CA PRO A 16 -6.55 -9.34 -7.52
C PRO A 16 -7.32 -8.14 -6.96
N ALA A 17 -8.65 -8.16 -7.03
CA ALA A 17 -9.49 -7.10 -6.50
C ALA A 17 -9.30 -6.90 -4.99
N VAL A 18 -9.12 -7.99 -4.23
CA VAL A 18 -8.88 -7.92 -2.78
C VAL A 18 -7.53 -7.28 -2.49
N ALA A 19 -6.48 -7.65 -3.24
CA ALA A 19 -5.16 -7.05 -3.10
C ALA A 19 -5.18 -5.53 -3.38
N VAL A 20 -5.92 -5.11 -4.41
CA VAL A 20 -6.09 -3.69 -4.77
C VAL A 20 -6.83 -2.93 -3.68
N VAL A 21 -7.98 -3.44 -3.19
CA VAL A 21 -8.75 -2.80 -2.12
C VAL A 21 -7.90 -2.63 -0.87
N LEU A 22 -7.19 -3.69 -0.47
CA LEU A 22 -6.32 -3.66 0.69
C LEU A 22 -5.22 -2.60 0.55
N SER A 23 -4.49 -2.58 -0.57
CA SER A 23 -3.46 -1.55 -0.79
C SER A 23 -4.02 -0.12 -0.95
N SER A 24 -5.30 0.02 -1.31
CA SER A 24 -5.96 1.34 -1.39
C SER A 24 -6.33 1.88 0.00
N ILE A 25 -6.58 0.99 0.97
CA ILE A 25 -6.80 1.39 2.38
C ILE A 25 -5.46 1.81 2.99
N PHE A 26 -4.42 1.00 2.81
CA PHE A 26 -3.09 1.33 3.31
C PHE A 26 -1.98 0.68 2.47
N PRO A 27 -0.93 1.42 2.11
CA PRO A 27 0.20 0.88 1.34
C PRO A 27 0.81 -0.35 2.04
N GLY A 28 0.96 -1.45 1.30
CA GLY A 28 1.54 -2.70 1.79
C GLY A 28 0.54 -3.79 2.19
N LEU A 29 -0.73 -3.47 2.42
CA LEU A 29 -1.73 -4.49 2.81
C LEU A 29 -2.02 -5.49 1.68
N GLY A 30 -2.05 -5.04 0.42
CA GLY A 30 -2.20 -5.95 -0.73
C GLY A 30 -1.00 -6.89 -0.90
N GLN A 31 0.22 -6.42 -0.62
CA GLN A 31 1.43 -7.24 -0.59
C GLN A 31 1.40 -8.25 0.55
N LEU A 32 0.91 -7.85 1.72
CA LEU A 32 0.70 -8.76 2.85
C LEU A 32 -0.32 -9.84 2.48
N TYR A 33 -1.43 -9.44 1.86
CA TYR A 33 -2.42 -10.37 1.31
C TYR A 33 -1.84 -11.27 0.23
N ASN A 34 -0.80 -10.85 -0.50
CA ASN A 34 -0.04 -11.66 -1.46
C ASN A 34 1.12 -12.46 -0.84
N ARG A 35 1.30 -12.45 0.50
CA ARG A 35 2.42 -13.06 1.25
C ARG A 35 3.80 -12.51 0.85
N GLU A 36 3.86 -11.34 0.21
CA GLU A 36 5.11 -10.63 -0.06
C GLU A 36 5.50 -9.79 1.17
N LYS A 37 5.88 -10.45 2.28
CA LYS A 37 6.12 -9.81 3.59
C LYS A 37 7.11 -8.65 3.55
N LEU A 38 8.21 -8.81 2.80
CA LEU A 38 9.22 -7.75 2.67
C LEU A 38 8.64 -6.52 1.98
N LYS A 39 7.91 -6.68 0.88
CA LYS A 39 7.29 -5.54 0.22
C LYS A 39 6.18 -4.91 1.06
N ALA A 40 5.40 -5.73 1.77
CA ALA A 40 4.41 -5.23 2.72
C ALA A 40 5.05 -4.32 3.76
N LEU A 41 6.19 -4.73 4.32
CA LEU A 41 6.96 -3.92 5.25
C LEU A 41 7.49 -2.64 4.59
N LEU A 42 8.11 -2.74 3.41
CA LEU A 42 8.67 -1.58 2.71
C LEU A 42 7.61 -0.54 2.37
N PHE A 43 6.48 -0.95 1.78
CA PHE A 43 5.39 -0.03 1.47
C PHE A 43 4.73 0.52 2.73
N GLY A 44 4.56 -0.30 3.77
CA GLY A 44 3.99 0.14 5.03
C GLY A 44 4.86 1.20 5.71
N VAL A 45 6.16 0.96 5.82
CA VAL A 45 7.12 1.92 6.39
C VAL A 45 7.17 3.19 5.54
N ALA A 46 7.24 3.07 4.20
CA ALA A 46 7.21 4.24 3.32
C ALA A 46 5.92 5.07 3.49
N GLY A 47 4.77 4.41 3.62
CA GLY A 47 3.49 5.06 3.90
C GLY A 47 3.50 5.81 5.24
N VAL A 48 4.01 5.19 6.31
CA VAL A 48 4.14 5.85 7.62
C VAL A 48 5.11 7.03 7.56
N VAL A 49 6.29 6.86 6.96
CA VAL A 49 7.31 7.92 6.88
C VAL A 49 6.83 9.11 6.05
N THR A 50 6.07 8.87 4.98
CA THR A 50 5.52 9.98 4.18
C THR A 50 4.31 10.65 4.84
N ALA A 51 3.56 9.93 5.67
CA ALA A 51 2.41 10.48 6.38
C ALA A 51 2.77 11.18 7.71
N PHE A 52 3.84 10.78 8.38
CA PHE A 52 4.21 11.24 9.74
C PHE A 52 5.69 11.61 9.90
N GLY A 53 6.45 11.64 8.81
CA GLY A 53 7.86 12.02 8.83
C GLY A 53 8.09 13.53 8.75
N PRO A 54 9.34 13.98 8.50
CA PRO A 54 9.72 15.39 8.51
C PRO A 54 9.00 16.31 7.52
N PHE A 55 8.31 15.72 6.53
CA PHE A 55 7.53 16.43 5.50
C PHE A 55 6.05 16.04 5.55
N SER A 56 5.58 15.65 6.74
CA SER A 56 4.22 15.19 6.97
C SER A 56 3.20 16.26 6.61
N PRO A 57 2.17 15.93 5.81
CA PRO A 57 1.05 16.85 5.57
C PRO A 57 0.24 17.14 6.85
N VAL A 58 0.35 16.29 7.89
CA VAL A 58 -0.36 16.45 9.17
C VAL A 58 0.23 17.58 10.01
N ASP A 59 1.51 17.92 9.80
CA ASP A 59 2.21 18.98 10.55
C ASP A 59 2.06 20.37 9.89
N VAL A 60 1.34 20.45 8.77
CA VAL A 60 1.08 21.72 8.09
C VAL A 60 0.03 22.51 8.86
N GLU A 61 0.42 23.68 9.36
CA GLU A 61 -0.49 24.62 10.00
C GLU A 61 -1.42 25.26 8.95
N ILE A 62 -2.72 25.29 9.24
CA ILE A 62 -3.74 25.93 8.40
C ILE A 62 -4.29 27.13 9.17
N ASP A 63 -3.95 28.32 8.69
CA ASP A 63 -4.61 29.55 9.13
C ASP A 63 -6.04 29.56 8.57
N LEU A 64 -7.04 29.59 9.45
CA LEU A 64 -8.44 29.58 9.03
C LEU A 64 -8.90 30.93 8.46
N SER A 65 -8.14 32.00 8.67
CA SER A 65 -8.44 33.34 8.13
C SER A 65 -7.96 33.53 6.69
N ASP A 66 -6.87 32.85 6.31
CA ASP A 66 -6.44 32.64 4.92
C ASP A 66 -5.91 31.21 4.74
N PRO A 67 -6.79 30.23 4.46
CA PRO A 67 -6.42 28.82 4.40
C PRO A 67 -5.70 28.44 3.11
N THR A 68 -5.62 29.35 2.12
CA THR A 68 -5.10 29.04 0.78
C THR A 68 -3.66 28.52 0.80
N PRO A 69 -2.70 29.17 1.50
CA PRO A 69 -1.32 28.71 1.54
C PRO A 69 -1.18 27.39 2.31
N GLY A 70 -1.92 27.23 3.41
CA GLY A 70 -1.93 26.00 4.21
C GLY A 70 -2.41 24.81 3.39
N LEU A 71 -3.54 24.96 2.68
CA LEU A 71 -4.08 23.90 1.83
C LEU A 71 -3.13 23.53 0.68
N HIS A 72 -2.51 24.53 0.04
CA HIS A 72 -1.48 24.28 -0.98
C HIS A 72 -0.32 23.44 -0.42
N ASN A 73 0.18 23.79 0.76
CA ASN A 73 1.29 23.07 1.40
C ASN A 73 0.89 21.64 1.78
N VAL A 74 -0.33 21.41 2.29
CA VAL A 74 -0.87 20.06 2.54
C VAL A 74 -0.90 19.23 1.25
N LEU A 75 -1.39 19.81 0.15
CA LEU A 75 -1.47 19.11 -1.14
C LEU A 75 -0.08 18.71 -1.64
N VAL A 76 0.88 19.63 -1.59
CA VAL A 76 2.28 19.35 -2.01
C VAL A 76 2.93 18.31 -1.09
N ALA A 77 2.77 18.44 0.23
CA ALA A 77 3.29 17.49 1.22
C ALA A 77 2.65 16.08 1.10
N SER A 78 1.44 15.98 0.54
CA SER A 78 0.75 14.70 0.32
C SER A 78 1.23 13.94 -0.91
N LEU A 79 1.92 14.58 -1.85
CA LEU A 79 2.35 13.94 -3.11
C LEU A 79 3.23 12.70 -2.90
N PRO A 80 4.25 12.69 -2.01
CA PRO A 80 5.06 11.50 -1.77
C PRO A 80 4.23 10.31 -1.27
N PHE A 81 3.29 10.56 -0.35
CA PHE A 81 2.39 9.53 0.16
C PHE A 81 1.51 8.96 -0.98
N LEU A 82 0.93 9.84 -1.80
CA LEU A 82 0.10 9.42 -2.95
C LEU A 82 0.89 8.59 -3.96
N VAL A 83 2.13 8.97 -4.26
CA VAL A 83 3.02 8.22 -5.16
C VAL A 83 3.27 6.81 -4.59
N ILE A 84 3.58 6.70 -3.30
CA ILE A 84 3.81 5.40 -2.63
C ILE A 84 2.52 4.57 -2.59
N ALA A 85 1.37 5.18 -2.31
CA ALA A 85 0.08 4.50 -2.27
C ALA A 85 -0.31 3.93 -3.64
N LEU A 86 -0.23 4.75 -4.69
CA LEU A 86 -0.51 4.32 -6.06
C LEU A 86 0.47 3.24 -6.52
N TRP A 87 1.75 3.38 -6.20
CA TRP A 87 2.74 2.35 -6.50
C TRP A 87 2.41 1.04 -5.76
N SER A 88 2.06 1.11 -4.48
CA SER A 88 1.65 -0.07 -3.71
C SER A 88 0.46 -0.78 -4.33
N VAL A 89 -0.57 -0.05 -4.78
CA VAL A 89 -1.75 -0.63 -5.46
C VAL A 89 -1.35 -1.34 -6.76
N ILE A 90 -0.56 -0.69 -7.61
CA ILE A 90 -0.10 -1.26 -8.88
C ILE A 90 0.74 -2.52 -8.64
N ASP A 91 1.66 -2.47 -7.67
CA ASP A 91 2.50 -3.62 -7.33
C ASP A 91 1.67 -4.77 -6.75
N ALA A 92 0.71 -4.51 -5.86
CA ALA A 92 -0.18 -5.53 -5.31
C ALA A 92 -1.03 -6.22 -6.38
N TYR A 93 -1.53 -5.45 -7.36
CA TYR A 93 -2.23 -6.00 -8.52
C TYR A 93 -1.32 -6.90 -9.35
N ARG A 94 -0.11 -6.43 -9.70
CA ARG A 94 0.87 -7.21 -10.47
C ARG A 94 1.28 -8.48 -9.74
N ALA A 95 1.54 -8.39 -8.44
CA ALA A 95 1.92 -9.53 -7.60
C ALA A 95 0.81 -10.60 -7.54
N SER A 96 -0.46 -10.18 -7.47
CA SER A 96 -1.60 -11.12 -7.45
C SER A 96 -1.80 -11.89 -8.76
N LYS A 97 -1.19 -11.42 -9.86
CA LYS A 97 -1.25 -12.06 -11.19
C LYS A 97 -0.05 -12.97 -11.49
N ARG A 98 0.99 -12.96 -10.64
CA ARG A 98 2.15 -13.83 -10.81
C ARG A 98 1.74 -15.30 -10.55
N PRO A 99 2.26 -16.26 -11.34
CA PRO A 99 1.98 -17.67 -11.17
C PRO A 99 2.50 -18.21 -9.84
#